data_AF-A0A955XPM3-F1
#
_entry.id   AF-A0A955XPM3-F1
#
_cell.length_a   1.000
_cell.length_b   1.000
_cell.length_c   1.000
_cell.angle_alpha   90.00
_cell.angle_beta   90.00
_cell.angle_gamma   90.00
#
_symmetry.space_group_name_H-M   'P 1'
#
loop_
_entity.id
_entity.type
_entity.pdbx_description
1 polymer ?
#
loop_
_entity_poly.entity_id
_entity_poly.type
_entity_poly.pdbx_seq_one_letter_code
_entity_poly.pdbx_strand_id
1 'polypeptide(L)'
;NRTFLIRRITEALETAGEAVPAGEQPAHTDAAETQADTPTEASNEGDDTTATADDVGEDAGDTPLTKMSVPDLQARYREVVGRDTSSSNKRYLVWKIREAQRGRVPVGPRRGRRTDGEAADFKVLPLRMEAEQVERLDEARERLGLKSRMDLFRRALHAYLETAGEADVAALFAPEA
;
A
#
# COMPACT_ATOMS: atom_id res chain seq x y z
N ASN A 1 -12.41 -20.80 20.57
CA ASN A 1 -13.39 -20.48 21.63
C ASN A 1 -13.70 -18.99 21.70
N ARG A 2 -14.60 -18.52 20.83
CA ARG A 2 -14.99 -17.10 20.65
C ARG A 2 -15.58 -16.47 21.92
N THR A 3 -16.28 -17.26 22.73
CA THR A 3 -16.91 -16.85 23.99
C THR A 3 -15.88 -16.42 25.04
N PHE A 4 -14.71 -17.06 25.07
CA PHE A 4 -13.64 -16.71 26.01
C PHE A 4 -12.97 -15.37 25.64
N LEU A 5 -12.80 -15.12 24.33
CA LEU A 5 -12.23 -13.87 23.83
C LEU A 5 -13.14 -12.68 24.11
N ILE A 6 -14.46 -12.84 23.90
CA ILE A 6 -15.44 -11.79 24.18
C ILE A 6 -15.47 -11.45 25.67
N ARG A 7 -15.44 -12.47 26.55
CA ARG A 7 -15.41 -12.26 28.01
C ARG A 7 -14.15 -11.51 28.47
N ARG A 8 -12.99 -11.82 27.89
CA ARG A 8 -11.73 -11.15 28.23
C ARG A 8 -11.69 -9.69 27.77
N ILE A 9 -12.33 -9.39 26.63
CA ILE A 9 -12.43 -8.01 26.12
C ILE A 9 -13.38 -7.18 26.99
N THR A 10 -14.51 -7.74 27.41
CA THR A 10 -15.44 -7.04 28.32
C THR A 10 -14.81 -6.77 29.69
N GLU A 11 -14.08 -7.73 30.25
CA GLU A 11 -13.38 -7.59 31.54
C GLU A 11 -12.26 -6.53 31.48
N ALA A 12 -11.56 -6.44 30.35
CA ALA A 12 -10.53 -5.41 30.12
C ALA A 12 -11.12 -4.00 29.93
N LEU A 13 -12.35 -3.90 29.41
CA LEU A 13 -13.01 -2.60 29.22
C LEU A 13 -13.67 -2.08 30.51
N GLU A 14 -14.16 -2.97 31.37
CA GLU A 14 -14.69 -2.60 32.69
C GLU A 14 -13.57 -2.11 33.63
N THR A 15 -12.40 -2.75 33.59
CA THR A 15 -11.23 -2.34 34.39
C THR A 15 -10.58 -1.04 33.90
N ALA A 16 -10.73 -0.70 32.62
CA ALA A 16 -10.26 0.56 32.05
C ALA A 16 -11.22 1.74 32.27
N GLY A 17 -12.48 1.48 32.66
CA GLY A 17 -13.52 2.49 32.85
C GLY A 17 -13.47 3.22 34.21
N GLU A 18 -12.68 2.75 35.17
CA GLU A 18 -12.77 3.20 36.58
C GLU A 18 -11.45 3.76 37.14
N ALA A 19 -10.68 4.49 36.34
CA ALA A 19 -9.46 5.13 36.87
C ALA A 19 -9.13 6.48 36.21
N VAL A 20 -9.60 7.58 36.80
CA VAL A 20 -8.96 8.92 36.83
C VAL A 20 -9.48 9.62 38.11
N PRO A 21 -8.71 10.40 38.93
CA PRO A 21 -7.61 11.27 38.49
C PRO A 21 -6.34 11.39 39.37
N ALA A 22 -5.35 12.01 38.72
CA ALA A 22 -4.41 13.03 39.22
C ALA A 22 -3.05 12.61 39.81
N GLY A 23 -2.01 13.26 39.27
CA GLY A 23 -0.77 13.58 40.01
C GLY A 23 0.53 13.28 39.27
N GLU A 24 1.29 14.36 39.01
CA GLU A 24 2.74 14.42 38.77
C GLU A 24 3.45 13.62 37.64
N GLN A 25 3.92 14.37 36.63
CA GLN A 25 5.23 14.20 35.96
C GLN A 25 6.39 14.44 36.96
N PRO A 26 7.69 14.28 36.60
CA PRO A 26 8.35 13.53 35.51
C PRO A 26 9.58 12.72 36.01
N ALA A 27 10.28 11.96 35.15
CA ALA A 27 11.75 12.01 35.01
C ALA A 27 12.33 10.94 34.07
N HIS A 28 13.31 11.41 33.31
CA HIS A 28 14.21 10.81 32.34
C HIS A 28 14.89 9.48 32.72
N THR A 29 15.26 8.70 31.70
CA THR A 29 16.63 8.33 31.25
C THR A 29 16.55 6.95 30.57
N ASP A 30 16.75 6.84 29.26
CA ASP A 30 18.03 6.68 28.53
C ASP A 30 18.44 5.20 28.38
N ALA A 31 19.03 4.90 27.22
CA ALA A 31 19.63 3.65 26.76
C ALA A 31 18.67 2.47 26.44
N ALA A 32 18.94 1.58 25.49
CA ALA A 32 19.78 1.46 24.30
C ALA A 32 19.51 0.03 23.80
N GLU A 33 19.49 -0.20 22.48
CA GLU A 33 19.85 -1.48 21.82
C GLU A 33 18.96 -2.72 22.14
N THR A 34 18.89 -3.82 21.40
CA THR A 34 19.30 -4.31 20.08
C THR A 34 18.71 -5.75 20.00
N GLN A 35 18.60 -6.31 18.78
CA GLN A 35 18.40 -7.74 18.45
C GLN A 35 16.99 -8.31 18.67
N ALA A 36 16.29 -8.66 17.58
CA ALA A 36 16.46 -9.88 16.78
C ALA A 36 16.09 -11.15 17.56
N ASP A 37 14.90 -11.69 17.32
CA ASP A 37 14.73 -13.14 17.24
C ASP A 37 13.45 -13.51 16.49
N THR A 38 13.59 -14.43 15.54
CA THR A 38 12.50 -15.18 14.92
C THR A 38 12.05 -16.29 15.85
N PRO A 39 10.76 -16.62 15.94
CA PRO A 39 10.36 -17.99 15.56
C PRO A 39 9.04 -18.01 14.79
N THR A 40 8.97 -18.72 13.65
CA THR A 40 8.51 -20.12 13.57
C THR A 40 7.00 -20.25 13.58
N GLU A 41 6.47 -20.49 12.38
CA GLU A 41 5.55 -21.58 12.03
C GLU A 41 4.47 -21.96 13.06
N ALA A 42 3.22 -21.61 12.74
CA ALA A 42 2.09 -22.42 13.19
C ALA A 42 0.99 -22.36 12.13
N SER A 43 0.91 -23.45 11.37
CA SER A 43 -0.24 -23.92 10.62
C SER A 43 -1.54 -23.69 11.37
N ASN A 44 -2.59 -23.27 10.66
CA ASN A 44 -3.94 -23.56 11.13
C ASN A 44 -4.82 -23.98 9.95
N GLU A 45 -5.03 -25.29 9.90
CA GLU A 45 -6.12 -25.93 9.18
C GLU A 45 -7.45 -25.48 9.80
N GLY A 46 -8.44 -25.30 8.95
CA GLY A 46 -9.77 -24.83 9.34
C GLY A 46 -10.68 -24.90 8.13
N ASP A 47 -11.04 -26.14 7.80
CA ASP A 47 -12.12 -26.51 6.90
C ASP A 47 -13.47 -25.95 7.39
N ASP A 48 -14.34 -25.52 6.47
CA ASP A 48 -15.64 -26.17 6.25
C ASP A 48 -16.57 -25.30 5.36
N THR A 49 -16.92 -25.90 4.22
CA THR A 49 -18.22 -25.91 3.53
C THR A 49 -19.00 -24.61 3.26
N THR A 50 -19.13 -24.29 1.98
CA THR A 50 -20.42 -24.38 1.28
C THR A 50 -20.20 -24.46 -0.23
N ALA A 51 -20.57 -25.60 -0.79
CA ALA A 51 -20.61 -25.86 -2.22
C ALA A 51 -21.93 -25.34 -2.79
N THR A 52 -21.86 -24.60 -3.88
CA THR A 52 -22.93 -24.48 -4.88
C THR A 52 -22.32 -24.72 -6.25
N ALA A 53 -22.73 -25.82 -6.88
CA ALA A 53 -22.78 -25.97 -8.34
C ALA A 53 -23.82 -24.97 -8.88
N ASP A 54 -23.76 -24.41 -10.08
CA ASP A 54 -23.44 -24.97 -11.39
C ASP A 54 -22.83 -23.87 -12.30
N ASP A 55 -21.95 -24.25 -13.23
CA ASP A 55 -22.02 -23.81 -14.64
C ASP A 55 -21.05 -24.66 -15.48
N VAL A 56 -21.59 -25.32 -16.49
CA VAL A 56 -20.89 -26.21 -17.43
C VAL A 56 -20.34 -25.36 -18.57
N GLY A 57 -19.02 -25.19 -18.59
CA GLY A 57 -18.26 -24.69 -19.72
C GLY A 57 -17.17 -25.70 -20.08
N GLU A 58 -17.32 -26.31 -21.25
CA GLU A 58 -16.57 -27.47 -21.71
C GLU A 58 -15.16 -27.12 -22.20
N ASP A 59 -14.22 -27.94 -21.73
CA ASP A 59 -12.93 -28.37 -22.29
C ASP A 59 -11.91 -27.35 -22.84
N ALA A 60 -10.82 -27.20 -22.09
CA ALA A 60 -9.49 -27.26 -22.66
C ALA A 60 -8.61 -28.10 -21.72
N GLY A 61 -8.57 -29.41 -21.98
CA GLY A 61 -7.65 -30.42 -21.47
C GLY A 61 -6.75 -30.01 -20.30
N ASP A 62 -7.23 -30.17 -19.07
CA ASP A 62 -6.38 -30.02 -17.91
C ASP A 62 -6.86 -30.83 -16.71
N THR A 63 -5.90 -31.42 -16.00
CA THR A 63 -6.18 -32.10 -14.73
C THR A 63 -6.95 -31.13 -13.83
N PRO A 64 -8.01 -31.54 -13.10
CA PRO A 64 -8.75 -30.60 -12.27
C PRO A 64 -7.78 -29.89 -11.33
N LEU A 65 -7.70 -28.56 -11.41
CA LEU A 65 -6.78 -27.73 -10.62
C LEU A 65 -6.82 -28.07 -9.11
N THR A 66 -7.95 -28.60 -8.63
CA THR A 66 -8.14 -29.08 -7.26
C THR A 66 -7.27 -30.30 -6.88
N LYS A 67 -6.85 -31.13 -7.85
CA LYS A 67 -6.01 -32.32 -7.63
C LYS A 67 -4.50 -32.04 -7.81
N MET A 68 -4.14 -30.86 -8.31
CA MET A 68 -2.74 -30.48 -8.55
C MET A 68 -1.99 -30.17 -7.24
N SER A 69 -0.67 -30.39 -7.24
CA SER A 69 0.19 -29.99 -6.13
C SER A 69 0.39 -28.47 -6.11
N VAL A 70 0.87 -27.92 -4.99
CA VAL A 70 1.16 -26.47 -4.88
C VAL A 70 2.19 -26.03 -5.94
N PRO A 71 3.30 -26.75 -6.18
CA PRO A 71 4.24 -26.42 -7.26
C PRO A 71 3.58 -26.39 -8.65
N ASP A 72 2.73 -27.37 -8.95
CA ASP A 72 2.04 -27.44 -10.25
C ASP A 72 1.06 -26.28 -10.43
N LEU A 73 0.35 -25.91 -9.36
CA LEU A 73 -0.53 -24.74 -9.35
C LEU A 73 0.25 -23.42 -9.52
N GLN A 74 1.46 -23.31 -8.97
CA GLN A 74 2.31 -22.14 -9.19
C GLN A 74 2.82 -22.07 -10.64
N ALA A 75 3.14 -23.21 -11.26
CA ALA A 75 3.51 -23.29 -12.67
C ALA A 75 2.34 -22.86 -13.57
N ARG A 76 1.13 -23.42 -13.33
CA ARG A 76 -0.09 -23.01 -14.04
C ARG A 76 -0.46 -21.56 -13.83
N TYR A 77 -0.24 -21.03 -12.63
CA TYR A 77 -0.41 -19.60 -12.36
C TYR A 77 0.55 -18.74 -13.19
N ARG A 78 1.81 -19.15 -13.34
CA ARG A 78 2.78 -18.43 -14.18
C ARG A 78 2.35 -18.42 -15.64
N GLU A 79 1.88 -19.55 -16.16
CA GLU A 79 1.37 -19.67 -17.53
C GLU A 79 0.15 -18.77 -17.77
N VAL A 80 -0.83 -18.80 -16.88
CA VAL A 80 -2.12 -18.11 -17.07
C VAL A 80 -2.07 -16.63 -16.69
N VAL A 81 -1.34 -16.27 -15.63
CA VAL A 81 -1.28 -14.90 -15.09
C VAL A 81 -0.05 -14.14 -15.60
N GLY A 82 0.96 -14.84 -16.11
CA GLY A 82 2.17 -14.24 -16.66
C GLY A 82 3.12 -13.66 -15.61
N ARG A 83 3.04 -14.12 -14.36
CA ARG A 83 3.91 -13.67 -13.25
C ARG A 83 4.15 -14.78 -12.23
N ASP A 84 5.28 -14.72 -11.53
CA ASP A 84 5.57 -15.62 -10.42
C ASP A 84 4.68 -15.35 -9.21
N THR A 85 4.42 -16.40 -8.42
CA THR A 85 3.75 -16.31 -7.13
C THR A 85 4.47 -17.19 -6.12
N SER A 86 4.75 -16.64 -4.94
CA SER A 86 5.24 -17.39 -3.78
C SER A 86 4.11 -17.93 -2.90
N SER A 87 2.84 -17.72 -3.29
CA SER A 87 1.70 -18.18 -2.49
C SER A 87 1.66 -19.71 -2.45
N SER A 88 1.59 -20.26 -1.24
CA SER A 88 1.44 -21.71 -0.98
C SER A 88 -0.02 -22.15 -0.80
N ASN A 89 -0.98 -21.21 -0.83
CA ASN A 89 -2.39 -21.49 -0.58
C ASN A 89 -3.08 -22.04 -1.85
N LYS A 90 -3.41 -23.34 -1.83
CA LYS A 90 -4.08 -24.03 -2.96
C LYS A 90 -5.39 -23.37 -3.38
N ARG A 91 -6.27 -23.02 -2.43
CA ARG A 91 -7.58 -22.41 -2.72
C ARG A 91 -7.42 -21.08 -3.44
N TYR A 92 -6.47 -20.27 -3.00
CA TYR A 92 -6.13 -18.99 -3.62
C TYR A 92 -5.59 -19.15 -5.04
N LEU A 93 -4.69 -20.11 -5.27
CA LEU A 93 -4.12 -20.37 -6.60
C LEU A 93 -5.21 -20.82 -7.59
N VAL A 94 -6.05 -21.79 -7.19
CA VAL A 94 -7.17 -22.27 -8.01
C VAL A 94 -8.13 -21.13 -8.35
N TRP A 95 -8.53 -20.33 -7.36
CA TRP A 95 -9.39 -19.17 -7.60
C TRP A 95 -8.74 -18.19 -8.58
N LYS A 96 -7.47 -17.83 -8.36
CA LYS A 96 -6.80 -16.80 -9.17
C LYS A 96 -6.51 -17.25 -10.59
N ILE A 97 -6.24 -18.54 -10.80
CA ILE A 97 -6.12 -19.14 -12.14
C ILE A 97 -7.46 -19.08 -12.86
N ARG A 98 -8.57 -19.45 -12.21
CA ARG A 98 -9.92 -19.36 -12.81
C ARG A 98 -10.31 -17.92 -13.13
N GLU A 99 -10.01 -16.97 -12.25
CA GLU A 99 -10.29 -15.56 -12.50
C GLU A 99 -9.46 -14.98 -13.65
N ALA A 100 -8.22 -15.44 -13.81
CA ALA A 100 -7.39 -15.06 -14.94
C ALA A 100 -7.85 -15.70 -16.27
N GLN A 101 -8.28 -16.97 -16.25
CA GLN A 101 -8.94 -17.63 -17.40
C GLN A 101 -10.21 -16.88 -17.84
N ARG A 102 -10.96 -16.30 -16.88
CA ARG A 102 -12.14 -15.48 -17.15
C ARG A 102 -11.83 -14.03 -17.53
N GLY A 103 -10.56 -13.65 -17.63
CA GLY A 103 -10.14 -12.29 -17.97
C GLY A 103 -10.43 -11.23 -16.88
N ARG A 104 -10.79 -11.65 -15.65
CA ARG A 104 -11.07 -10.74 -14.52
C ARG A 104 -9.82 -10.32 -13.75
N VAL A 105 -8.66 -10.85 -14.15
CA VAL A 105 -7.35 -10.50 -13.59
C VAL A 105 -6.50 -9.88 -14.68
N PRO A 106 -5.80 -8.76 -14.41
CA PRO A 106 -4.80 -8.25 -15.34
C PRO A 106 -3.67 -9.29 -15.50
N VAL A 107 -3.61 -9.88 -16.68
CA VAL A 107 -2.59 -10.84 -17.12
C VAL A 107 -1.38 -10.07 -17.63
N GLY A 108 -0.18 -10.54 -17.28
CA GLY A 108 1.09 -9.96 -17.68
C GLY A 108 1.88 -9.33 -16.52
N PRO A 109 3.08 -8.79 -16.83
CA PRO A 109 3.90 -8.13 -15.84
C PRO A 109 3.08 -7.08 -15.11
N ARG A 110 3.07 -7.14 -13.76
CA ARG A 110 2.51 -6.02 -13.00
C ARG A 110 3.33 -4.80 -13.38
N ARG A 111 2.74 -3.88 -14.16
CA ARG A 111 3.23 -2.52 -14.19
C ARG A 111 3.12 -2.05 -12.74
N GLY A 112 4.25 -2.07 -12.03
CA GLY A 112 4.35 -1.26 -10.85
C GLY A 112 3.99 0.17 -11.25
N ARG A 113 3.70 1.03 -10.28
CA ARG A 113 3.73 2.47 -10.50
C ARG A 113 5.17 2.95 -10.76
N ARG A 114 5.97 2.21 -11.53
CA ARG A 114 7.14 2.69 -12.22
C ARG A 114 6.68 2.79 -13.66
N THR A 115 6.38 4.02 -14.06
CA THR A 115 6.31 4.41 -15.47
C THR A 115 7.48 3.73 -16.19
N ASP A 116 7.24 3.17 -17.37
CA ASP A 116 8.26 2.49 -18.20
C ASP A 116 9.36 3.44 -18.73
N GLY A 117 9.56 4.58 -18.08
CA GLY A 117 10.63 5.54 -18.32
C GLY A 117 11.75 5.35 -17.31
N GLU A 118 12.95 5.75 -17.71
CA GLU A 118 14.09 5.96 -16.83
C GLU A 118 13.61 6.65 -15.55
N ALA A 119 13.96 6.10 -14.39
CA ALA A 119 13.60 6.72 -13.12
C ALA A 119 14.33 8.06 -13.06
N ALA A 120 13.59 9.16 -13.28
CA ALA A 120 14.18 10.48 -13.20
C ALA A 120 14.86 10.64 -11.83
N ASP A 121 16.12 11.09 -11.84
CA ASP A 121 16.87 11.35 -10.63
C ASP A 121 16.33 12.63 -9.98
N PHE A 122 15.39 12.46 -9.05
CA PHE A 122 14.77 13.57 -8.34
C PHE A 122 15.61 13.96 -7.12
N LYS A 123 16.03 15.23 -7.08
CA LYS A 123 16.61 15.81 -5.86
C LYS A 123 15.51 16.45 -5.01
N VAL A 124 15.52 16.16 -3.71
CA VAL A 124 14.61 16.76 -2.72
C VAL A 124 15.32 17.94 -2.05
N LEU A 125 14.75 19.15 -2.18
CA LEU A 125 15.25 20.36 -1.53
C LEU A 125 14.48 20.61 -0.23
N PRO A 126 15.08 20.41 0.96
CA PRO A 126 14.42 20.71 2.21
C PRO A 126 14.37 22.23 2.46
N LEU A 127 13.16 22.77 2.65
CA LEU A 127 12.93 24.18 3.00
C LEU A 127 12.42 24.26 4.44
N ARG A 128 13.11 25.04 5.28
CA ARG A 128 12.67 25.29 6.67
C ARG A 128 11.83 26.56 6.72
N MET A 129 10.64 26.45 7.30
CA MET A 129 9.69 27.56 7.49
C MET A 129 8.96 27.35 8.81
N GLU A 130 8.48 28.44 9.42
CA GLU A 130 7.59 28.37 10.58
C GLU A 130 6.26 27.72 10.20
N ALA A 131 5.65 26.96 11.12
CA ALA A 131 4.39 26.26 10.85
C ALA A 131 3.27 27.24 10.45
N GLU A 132 3.13 28.35 11.17
CA GLU A 132 2.15 29.40 10.88
C GLU A 132 2.34 29.98 9.47
N GLN A 133 3.59 30.16 9.02
CA GLN A 133 3.87 30.67 7.67
C GLN A 133 3.42 29.68 6.59
N VAL A 134 3.60 28.38 6.83
CA VAL A 134 3.17 27.32 5.91
C VAL A 134 1.64 27.25 5.84
N GLU A 135 0.95 27.43 6.96
CA GLU A 135 -0.52 27.49 7.00
C GLU A 135 -1.05 28.65 6.16
N ARG A 136 -0.48 29.86 6.33
CA ARG A 136 -0.84 31.03 5.51
C ARG A 136 -0.57 30.82 4.02
N LEU A 137 0.51 30.11 3.69
CA LEU A 137 0.86 29.79 2.32
C LEU A 137 -0.18 28.84 1.68
N ASP A 138 -0.65 27.85 2.44
CA ASP A 138 -1.66 26.91 1.98
C ASP A 138 -3.03 27.56 1.79
N GLU A 139 -3.43 28.47 2.69
CA GLU A 139 -4.64 29.29 2.52
C GLU A 139 -4.56 30.11 1.22
N ALA A 140 -3.40 30.74 0.95
CA ALA A 140 -3.18 31.51 -0.26
C ALA A 140 -3.21 30.62 -1.52
N ARG A 141 -2.59 29.43 -1.47
CA ARG A 141 -2.61 28.43 -2.55
C ARG A 141 -4.04 28.03 -2.92
N GLU A 142 -4.87 27.74 -1.91
CA GLU A 142 -6.26 27.34 -2.10
C GLU A 142 -7.12 28.45 -2.71
N ARG A 143 -6.95 29.68 -2.22
CA ARG A 143 -7.59 30.86 -2.81
C ARG A 143 -7.19 31.10 -4.27
N LEU A 144 -5.97 30.74 -4.64
CA LEU A 144 -5.46 30.79 -6.02
C LEU A 144 -5.89 29.57 -6.86
N GLY A 145 -6.60 28.60 -6.28
CA GLY A 145 -7.08 27.40 -6.99
C GLY A 145 -5.98 26.42 -7.40
N LEU A 146 -4.81 26.48 -6.74
CA LEU A 146 -3.68 25.61 -7.08
C LEU A 146 -3.82 24.26 -6.39
N LYS A 147 -3.61 23.17 -7.15
CA LYS A 147 -3.83 21.79 -6.69
C LYS A 147 -2.73 21.28 -5.74
N SER A 148 -1.54 21.87 -5.79
CA SER A 148 -0.37 21.42 -5.05
C SER A 148 0.49 22.58 -4.59
N ARG A 149 1.12 22.46 -3.41
CA ARG A 149 2.18 23.38 -2.96
C ARG A 149 3.31 23.46 -3.98
N MET A 150 3.63 22.35 -4.63
CA MET A 150 4.66 22.30 -5.67
C MET A 150 4.30 23.19 -6.87
N ASP A 151 3.02 23.28 -7.26
CA ASP A 151 2.59 24.17 -8.35
C ASP A 151 2.74 25.63 -7.96
N LEU A 152 2.43 25.99 -6.71
CA LEU A 152 2.68 27.33 -6.19
C LEU A 152 4.17 27.66 -6.27
N PHE A 153 5.03 26.77 -5.77
CA PHE A 153 6.48 26.99 -5.78
C PHE A 153 7.06 27.07 -7.20
N ARG A 154 6.64 26.20 -8.13
CA ARG A 154 7.10 26.28 -9.53
C ARG A 154 6.69 27.58 -10.18
N ARG A 155 5.42 28.01 -10.02
CA ARG A 155 4.93 29.27 -10.59
C ARG A 155 5.63 30.49 -10.00
N ALA A 156 5.85 30.49 -8.68
CA ALA A 156 6.59 31.55 -8.01
C ALA A 156 8.06 31.62 -8.48
N LEU A 157 8.72 30.47 -8.62
CA LEU A 157 10.10 30.40 -9.10
C LEU A 157 10.21 30.83 -10.56
N HIS A 158 9.28 30.38 -11.41
CA HIS A 158 9.18 30.83 -12.80
C HIS A 158 9.05 32.35 -12.88
N ALA A 159 8.06 32.93 -12.20
CA ALA A 159 7.83 34.37 -12.22
C ALA A 159 9.04 35.16 -11.70
N TYR A 160 9.68 34.69 -10.63
CA TYR A 160 10.90 35.32 -10.12
C TYR A 160 12.04 35.28 -11.15
N LEU A 161 12.31 34.12 -11.74
CA LEU A 161 13.38 33.94 -12.73
C LEU A 161 13.13 34.76 -14.01
N GLU A 162 11.89 34.84 -14.49
CA GLU A 162 11.53 35.73 -15.59
C GLU A 162 11.83 37.20 -15.27
N THR A 163 11.40 37.66 -14.09
CA THR A 163 11.66 39.05 -13.67
C THR A 163 13.14 39.34 -13.46
N ALA A 164 13.93 38.34 -13.10
CA ALA A 164 15.38 38.44 -12.93
C ALA A 164 16.15 38.38 -14.27
N GLY A 165 15.48 38.06 -15.39
CA GLY A 165 16.10 37.95 -16.72
C GLY A 165 16.66 36.57 -17.07
N GLU A 166 16.45 35.56 -16.22
CA GLU A 166 16.91 34.18 -16.42
C GLU A 166 15.86 33.37 -17.21
N ALA A 167 15.53 33.82 -18.41
CA ALA A 167 14.44 33.28 -19.22
C ALA A 167 14.63 31.79 -19.57
N ASP A 168 15.85 31.36 -19.85
CA ASP A 168 16.17 29.97 -20.21
C ASP A 168 15.91 29.02 -19.04
N VAL A 169 16.24 29.45 -17.81
CA VAL A 169 15.98 28.68 -16.59
C VAL A 169 14.51 28.74 -16.22
N ALA A 170 13.87 29.91 -16.35
CA ALA A 170 12.45 30.09 -16.10
C ALA A 170 11.62 29.11 -16.94
N ALA A 171 11.96 28.93 -18.22
CA ALA A 171 11.28 27.98 -19.12
C ALA A 171 11.21 26.54 -18.58
N LEU A 172 12.19 26.11 -17.76
CA LEU A 172 12.19 24.78 -17.13
C LEU A 172 11.11 24.61 -16.04
N PHE A 173 10.59 25.72 -15.51
CA PHE A 173 9.58 25.77 -14.46
C PHE A 173 8.22 26.25 -14.96
N ALA A 174 8.04 26.35 -16.29
CA ALA A 174 6.80 26.79 -16.90
C ALA A 174 5.63 25.92 -16.39
N PRO A 175 4.48 26.53 -16.03
CA PRO A 175 3.32 25.76 -15.59
C PRO A 175 2.83 24.88 -16.75
N GLU A 176 2.74 23.58 -16.52
CA GLU A 176 2.07 22.64 -17.43
C GLU A 176 0.62 23.11 -17.65
N ALA A 177 0.23 23.24 -18.92
CA ALA A 177 -1.06 23.80 -19.36
C ALA A 177 -2.26 22.90 -19.03
#